data_AF-A0A6N7RRN4-F1
#
_entry.id   AF-A0A6N7RRN4-F1
#
_cell.length_a   1.000
_cell.length_b   1.000
_cell.length_c   1.000
_cell.angle_alpha   90.00
_cell.angle_beta   90.00
_cell.angle_gamma   90.00
#
_symmetry.space_group_name_H-M   'P 1'
#
loop_
_entity.id
_entity.type
_entity.pdbx_description
1 polymer ?
#
loop_
_entity_poly.entity_id
_entity_poly.type
_entity_poly.pdbx_seq_one_letter_code
_entity_poly.pdbx_strand_id
1 'polypeptide(L)'
;MVEHDSCNDASTEHEQPSPAKGKPAVTRRTVLGMAGCGVAGLILGGTLSRWGVAESAIASGRIEVSTTPTKMIVTDRGRCSGCQRCEMMCTLKNDGHVSQHTARVRVWENYNFGPSPDSPDGQFGDCQYTIQSCKQCAEPRCAAYCPVHAIYTDEETGARAIDAERCIGCGGCHSACPWNMPVVDPLTGVSTKCISCGRCADQCPNGAITFIDWKDIADEVLAKGLVSTVDA
;
A
#
# COMPACT_ATOMS: atom_id res chain seq x y z
N MET A 1 57.54 -28.40 33.51
CA MET A 1 56.69 -28.17 34.70
C MET A 1 55.46 -27.44 34.18
N VAL A 2 54.40 -28.18 33.82
CA VAL A 2 53.23 -28.51 34.69
C VAL A 2 52.34 -27.25 34.76
N GLU A 3 51.07 -27.20 34.35
CA GLU A 3 50.05 -28.22 34.05
C GLU A 3 48.91 -27.62 33.20
N HIS A 4 48.03 -28.50 32.71
CA HIS A 4 46.72 -28.18 32.12
C HIS A 4 45.73 -27.70 33.19
N ASP A 5 44.77 -26.85 32.81
CA ASP A 5 43.37 -26.91 33.28
C ASP A 5 42.53 -26.00 32.35
N SER A 6 41.69 -26.52 31.47
CA SER A 6 40.39 -27.20 31.68
C SER A 6 39.21 -26.21 31.85
N CYS A 7 38.16 -26.56 31.12
CA CYS A 7 36.92 -25.83 30.81
C CYS A 7 36.07 -25.54 32.06
N ASN A 8 35.39 -24.39 32.15
CA ASN A 8 33.92 -24.37 32.09
C ASN A 8 33.23 -23.00 32.21
N ASP A 9 32.08 -22.99 31.55
CA ASP A 9 30.98 -22.05 31.46
C ASP A 9 30.59 -21.23 32.70
N ALA A 10 30.30 -19.96 32.45
CA ALA A 10 29.21 -19.24 33.09
C ALA A 10 28.65 -18.21 32.10
N SER A 11 27.88 -18.69 31.12
CA SER A 11 26.98 -17.87 30.32
C SER A 11 25.96 -17.22 31.24
N THR A 12 26.14 -15.95 31.56
CA THR A 12 25.10 -15.13 32.17
C THR A 12 24.00 -14.92 31.14
N GLU A 13 22.91 -15.68 31.30
CA GLU A 13 21.67 -15.51 30.55
C GLU A 13 21.14 -14.09 30.81
N HIS A 14 21.31 -13.21 29.83
CA HIS A 14 20.54 -11.98 29.77
C HIS A 14 19.10 -12.34 29.40
N GLU A 15 18.26 -12.52 30.42
CA GLU A 15 16.81 -12.57 30.30
C GLU A 15 16.35 -11.28 29.59
N GLN A 16 16.07 -11.39 28.29
CA GLN A 16 15.49 -10.28 27.54
C GLN A 16 14.04 -10.11 27.97
N PRO A 17 13.60 -8.89 28.34
CA PRO A 17 12.22 -8.66 28.71
C PRO A 17 11.31 -8.95 27.51
N SER A 18 10.33 -9.83 27.73
CA SER A 18 9.26 -10.15 26.79
C SER A 18 8.64 -8.86 26.23
N PRO A 19 8.46 -8.74 24.89
CA PRO A 19 7.79 -7.58 24.33
C PRO A 19 6.36 -7.54 24.86
N ALA A 20 6.03 -6.44 25.53
CA ALA A 20 4.69 -6.15 26.03
C ALA A 20 3.68 -6.39 24.90
N LYS A 21 2.71 -7.27 25.13
CA LYS A 21 1.65 -7.60 24.18
C LYS A 21 0.84 -6.33 23.87
N GLY A 22 1.18 -5.66 22.77
CA GLY A 22 0.41 -4.55 22.25
C GLY A 22 -1.03 -4.99 21.96
N LYS A 23 -1.99 -4.10 22.21
CA LYS A 23 -3.39 -4.35 21.87
C LYS A 23 -3.50 -4.77 20.39
N PRO A 24 -4.35 -5.74 20.03
CA PRO A 24 -4.44 -6.21 18.65
C PRO A 24 -4.81 -5.05 17.72
N ALA A 25 -4.00 -4.86 16.67
CA ALA A 25 -4.22 -3.81 15.70
C ALA A 25 -5.53 -4.04 14.94
N VAL A 26 -6.34 -2.99 14.79
CA VAL A 26 -7.57 -3.04 13.99
C VAL A 26 -7.20 -3.33 12.54
N THR A 27 -7.73 -4.42 11.99
CA THR A 27 -7.41 -4.87 10.62
C THR A 27 -8.51 -4.50 9.62
N ARG A 28 -8.18 -4.55 8.33
CA ARG A 28 -9.15 -4.52 7.22
C ARG A 28 -10.35 -5.44 7.46
N ARG A 29 -10.11 -6.70 7.83
CA ARG A 29 -11.18 -7.69 7.99
C ARG A 29 -12.09 -7.34 9.16
N THR A 30 -11.51 -6.82 10.25
CA THR A 30 -12.26 -6.32 11.41
C THR A 30 -13.24 -5.23 10.95
N VAL A 31 -12.75 -4.21 10.22
CA VAL A 31 -13.58 -3.10 9.74
C VAL A 31 -14.66 -3.54 8.76
N LEU A 32 -14.28 -4.32 7.75
CA LEU A 32 -15.22 -4.76 6.73
C LEU A 32 -16.27 -5.73 7.30
N GLY A 33 -15.91 -6.51 8.32
CA GLY A 33 -16.84 -7.37 9.06
C GLY A 33 -17.83 -6.58 9.91
N MET A 34 -17.39 -5.50 10.58
CA MET A 34 -18.27 -4.63 11.38
C MET A 34 -19.40 -4.02 10.53
N ALA A 35 -19.11 -3.58 9.31
CA ALA A 35 -20.11 -2.91 8.46
C ALA A 35 -21.01 -3.86 7.63
N GLY A 36 -20.89 -5.18 7.78
CA GLY A 36 -21.76 -6.20 7.16
C GLY A 36 -21.64 -6.39 5.63
N CYS A 37 -21.29 -5.33 4.87
CA CYS A 37 -21.27 -5.32 3.40
C CYS A 37 -19.93 -4.85 2.81
N GLY A 38 -18.85 -4.85 3.59
CA GLY A 38 -17.55 -4.35 3.14
C GLY A 38 -17.57 -2.84 2.83
N VAL A 39 -16.85 -2.41 1.79
CA VAL A 39 -16.71 -0.98 1.44
C VAL A 39 -18.07 -0.35 1.13
N ALA A 40 -18.99 -1.10 0.50
CA ALA A 40 -20.34 -0.62 0.21
C ALA A 40 -21.13 -0.29 1.49
N GLY A 41 -20.99 -1.10 2.54
CA GLY A 41 -21.61 -0.82 3.84
C GLY A 41 -21.09 0.48 4.48
N LEU A 42 -19.79 0.74 4.38
CA LEU A 42 -19.17 1.98 4.89
C LEU A 42 -19.64 3.23 4.13
N ILE A 43 -19.97 3.09 2.85
CA ILE A 43 -20.48 4.19 2.02
C ILE A 43 -21.94 4.47 2.38
N LEU A 44 -22.80 3.44 2.42
CA LEU A 44 -24.21 3.59 2.76
C LEU A 44 -24.42 4.11 4.18
N GLY A 45 -23.56 3.70 5.14
CA GLY A 45 -23.53 4.25 6.49
C GLY A 45 -22.92 5.65 6.59
N GLY A 46 -22.48 6.24 5.46
CA GLY A 46 -21.86 7.55 5.38
C GLY A 46 -20.50 7.65 6.09
N THR A 47 -19.92 6.55 6.57
CA THR A 47 -18.64 6.53 7.30
C THR A 47 -17.53 7.17 6.48
N LEU A 48 -17.49 6.89 5.17
CA LEU A 48 -16.44 7.42 4.31
C LEU A 48 -16.64 8.89 3.90
N SER A 49 -17.82 9.47 4.17
CA SER A 49 -18.11 10.88 3.83
C SER A 49 -17.19 11.86 4.56
N ARG A 50 -16.67 11.49 5.74
CA ARG A 50 -15.65 12.25 6.46
C ARG A 50 -14.39 12.51 5.63
N TRP A 51 -14.01 11.55 4.78
CA TRP A 51 -12.86 11.66 3.87
C TRP A 51 -13.28 12.09 2.45
N GLY A 52 -14.49 12.63 2.30
CA GLY A 52 -14.99 13.12 1.00
C GLY A 52 -15.33 12.02 0.00
N VAL A 53 -15.46 10.76 0.45
CA VAL A 53 -15.83 9.64 -0.41
C VAL A 53 -17.35 9.54 -0.46
N ALA A 54 -17.92 9.82 -1.64
CA ALA A 54 -19.34 9.73 -1.91
C ALA A 54 -19.65 8.60 -2.90
N GLU A 55 -20.80 7.94 -2.74
CA GLU A 55 -21.25 6.86 -3.61
C GLU A 55 -21.32 7.29 -5.08
N SER A 56 -21.91 8.46 -5.34
CA SER A 56 -22.04 9.01 -6.69
C SER A 56 -20.69 9.29 -7.36
N ALA A 57 -19.66 9.65 -6.58
CA ALA A 57 -18.31 9.89 -7.09
C ALA A 57 -17.57 8.59 -7.42
N ILE A 58 -17.87 7.49 -6.71
CA ILE A 58 -17.37 6.16 -7.06
C ILE A 58 -18.11 5.62 -8.29
N ALA A 59 -19.44 5.75 -8.32
CA ALA A 59 -20.29 5.29 -9.42
C ALA A 59 -19.94 5.98 -10.75
N SER A 60 -19.53 7.26 -10.72
CA SER A 60 -19.08 7.99 -11.91
C SER A 60 -17.64 7.66 -12.32
N GLY A 61 -16.90 6.86 -11.55
CA GLY A 61 -15.50 6.56 -11.81
C GLY A 61 -14.53 7.72 -11.49
N ARG A 62 -15.01 8.77 -10.81
CA ARG A 62 -14.18 9.89 -10.35
C ARG A 62 -13.30 9.49 -9.15
N ILE A 63 -13.84 8.68 -8.24
CA ILE A 63 -13.11 8.17 -7.08
C ILE A 63 -12.90 6.67 -7.23
N GLU A 64 -11.67 6.23 -7.07
CA GLU A 64 -11.34 4.82 -6.89
C GLU A 64 -10.97 4.57 -5.43
N VAL A 65 -11.49 3.48 -4.86
CA VAL A 65 -11.16 3.02 -3.50
C VAL A 65 -10.49 1.65 -3.59
N SER A 66 -9.30 1.52 -3.02
CA SER A 66 -8.57 0.26 -2.92
C SER A 66 -8.38 -0.15 -1.46
N THR A 67 -8.79 -1.37 -1.12
CA THR A 67 -8.61 -1.91 0.23
C THR A 67 -7.34 -2.75 0.30
N THR A 68 -6.25 -2.20 0.82
CA THR A 68 -5.01 -2.95 1.03
C THR A 68 -5.00 -3.61 2.42
N PRO A 69 -4.11 -4.58 2.71
CA PRO A 69 -3.99 -5.14 4.06
C PRO A 69 -3.74 -4.07 5.12
N THR A 70 -2.98 -3.02 4.76
CA THR A 70 -2.47 -2.02 5.70
C THR A 70 -3.42 -0.84 5.85
N LYS A 71 -3.97 -0.33 4.74
CA LYS A 71 -4.80 0.89 4.69
C LYS A 71 -5.88 0.83 3.60
N MET A 72 -6.86 1.72 3.68
CA MET A 72 -7.73 2.05 2.56
C MET A 72 -7.10 3.20 1.77
N ILE A 73 -6.85 3.00 0.48
CA ILE A 73 -6.31 4.02 -0.41
C ILE A 73 -7.46 4.59 -1.23
N VAL A 74 -7.62 5.91 -1.20
CA VAL A 74 -8.64 6.64 -1.97
C VAL A 74 -7.91 7.52 -2.97
N THR A 75 -8.30 7.44 -4.23
CA THR A 75 -7.78 8.30 -5.30
C THR A 75 -8.92 9.03 -5.99
N ASP A 76 -8.89 10.38 -5.99
CA ASP A 76 -9.86 11.25 -6.66
C ASP A 76 -9.20 11.88 -7.89
N ARG A 77 -9.53 11.38 -9.09
CA ARG A 77 -9.01 11.93 -10.35
C ARG A 77 -9.51 13.36 -10.62
N GLY A 78 -10.66 13.74 -10.06
CA GLY A 78 -11.16 15.12 -10.15
C GLY A 78 -10.35 16.14 -9.35
N ARG A 79 -9.41 15.69 -8.51
CA ARG A 79 -8.44 16.55 -7.79
C ARG A 79 -7.01 16.40 -8.31
N CYS A 80 -6.75 15.41 -9.15
CA CYS A 80 -5.41 15.14 -9.65
C CYS A 80 -5.05 16.12 -10.78
N SER A 81 -4.02 16.93 -10.57
CA SER A 81 -3.51 17.86 -11.58
C SER A 81 -2.37 17.28 -12.43
N GLY A 82 -2.06 15.98 -12.27
CA GLY A 82 -0.95 15.35 -12.98
C GLY A 82 0.44 15.83 -12.55
N CYS A 83 0.61 16.53 -11.43
CA CYS A 83 1.90 17.15 -11.06
C CYS A 83 3.06 16.18 -10.73
N GLN A 84 2.80 14.86 -10.66
CA GLN A 84 3.79 13.80 -10.41
C GLN A 84 4.61 13.92 -9.11
N ARG A 85 4.23 14.82 -8.18
CA ARG A 85 4.86 14.94 -6.85
C ARG A 85 4.79 13.63 -6.06
N CYS A 86 3.68 12.91 -6.18
CA CYS A 86 3.51 11.61 -5.55
C CYS A 86 4.54 10.58 -6.04
N GLU A 87 4.97 10.64 -7.30
CA GLU A 87 5.96 9.74 -7.88
C GLU A 87 7.37 10.11 -7.40
N MET A 88 7.74 11.39 -7.55
CA MET A 88 9.05 11.91 -7.16
C MET A 88 9.34 11.69 -5.66
N MET A 89 8.35 11.97 -4.81
CA MET A 89 8.52 11.83 -3.37
C MET A 89 8.45 10.39 -2.90
N CYS A 90 7.85 9.50 -3.69
CA CYS A 90 7.86 8.07 -3.42
C CYS A 90 9.29 7.51 -3.56
N THR A 91 9.95 7.76 -4.69
CA THR A 91 11.31 7.28 -4.91
C THR A 91 12.31 7.97 -3.99
N LEU A 92 12.18 9.29 -3.77
CA LEU A 92 13.07 9.99 -2.84
C LEU A 92 13.05 9.38 -1.44
N LYS A 93 11.88 9.01 -0.92
CA LYS A 93 11.74 8.42 0.41
C LYS A 93 12.28 6.99 0.49
N ASN A 94 12.06 6.19 -0.54
CA ASN A 94 12.32 4.75 -0.48
C ASN A 94 13.66 4.34 -1.12
N ASP A 95 14.18 5.13 -2.05
CA ASP A 95 15.34 4.82 -2.89
C ASP A 95 16.47 5.88 -2.79
N GLY A 96 16.21 7.00 -2.08
CA GLY A 96 17.19 8.07 -1.89
C GLY A 96 17.44 8.95 -3.11
N HIS A 97 16.74 8.73 -4.23
CA HIS A 97 16.83 9.52 -5.45
C HIS A 97 15.46 9.73 -6.09
N VAL A 98 15.34 10.71 -6.97
CA VAL A 98 14.09 11.03 -7.65
C VAL A 98 14.05 10.31 -9.00
N SER A 99 13.01 9.52 -9.22
CA SER A 99 12.67 8.89 -10.49
C SER A 99 11.16 8.69 -10.57
N GLN A 100 10.53 9.17 -11.64
CA GLN A 100 9.10 8.90 -11.88
C GLN A 100 8.88 7.48 -12.43
N HIS A 101 9.84 6.95 -13.19
CA HIS A 101 9.71 5.65 -13.85
C HIS A 101 9.71 4.47 -12.86
N THR A 102 10.53 4.55 -11.82
CA THR A 102 10.62 3.52 -10.77
C THR A 102 9.70 3.81 -9.57
N ALA A 103 8.87 4.86 -9.65
CA ALA A 103 7.93 5.19 -8.60
C ALA A 103 6.91 4.07 -8.38
N ARG A 104 6.63 3.83 -7.10
CA ARG A 104 5.73 2.77 -6.65
C ARG A 104 4.24 3.17 -6.72
N VAL A 105 3.97 4.41 -7.10
CA VAL A 105 2.67 4.94 -7.51
C VAL A 105 2.85 5.58 -8.88
N ARG A 106 1.77 5.65 -9.68
CA ARG A 106 1.85 5.96 -11.11
C ARG A 106 0.86 7.02 -11.52
N VAL A 107 1.38 8.05 -12.15
CA VAL A 107 0.67 9.09 -12.90
C VAL A 107 1.26 9.14 -14.29
N TRP A 108 2.60 9.06 -14.42
CA TRP A 108 3.33 9.13 -15.69
C TRP A 108 2.78 8.19 -16.77
N GLU A 109 2.56 6.92 -16.43
CA GLU A 109 2.08 5.91 -17.39
C GLU A 109 0.68 6.19 -17.91
N ASN A 110 -0.14 6.90 -17.13
CA ASN A 110 -1.50 7.28 -17.52
C ASN A 110 -1.57 8.77 -17.94
N TYR A 111 -0.42 9.44 -18.09
CA TYR A 111 -0.38 10.89 -18.23
C TYR A 111 -0.86 11.37 -19.61
N ASN A 112 -0.51 10.63 -20.66
CA ASN A 112 -0.78 11.02 -22.05
C ASN A 112 -2.11 10.44 -22.56
N PHE A 113 -2.14 9.13 -22.76
CA PHE A 113 -3.30 8.41 -23.32
C PHE A 113 -3.99 7.50 -22.28
N GLY A 114 -3.67 7.63 -20.99
CA GLY A 114 -4.10 6.64 -20.01
C GLY A 114 -3.43 5.27 -20.20
N PRO A 115 -4.07 4.15 -19.79
CA PRO A 115 -3.46 2.82 -19.79
C PRO A 115 -3.23 2.21 -21.19
N SER A 116 -3.79 2.78 -22.25
CA SER A 116 -3.58 2.33 -23.63
C SER A 116 -3.77 3.48 -24.63
N PRO A 117 -3.18 3.45 -25.84
CA PRO A 117 -3.36 4.50 -26.84
C PRO A 117 -4.83 4.76 -27.26
N ASP A 118 -5.69 3.76 -27.10
CA ASP A 118 -7.12 3.85 -27.41
C ASP A 118 -7.97 4.29 -26.20
N SER A 119 -7.35 4.47 -25.03
CA SER A 119 -8.08 4.93 -23.85
C SER A 119 -8.43 6.41 -23.99
N PRO A 120 -9.64 6.81 -23.56
CA PRO A 120 -10.06 8.20 -23.57
C PRO A 120 -9.47 9.01 -22.40
N ASP A 121 -8.52 8.45 -21.63
CA ASP A 121 -7.97 9.07 -20.42
C ASP A 121 -6.69 9.87 -20.75
N GLY A 122 -6.29 10.74 -19.82
CA GLY A 122 -5.00 11.44 -19.89
C GLY A 122 -5.06 12.75 -20.68
N GLN A 123 -3.90 13.38 -20.84
CA GLN A 123 -3.75 14.69 -21.46
C GLN A 123 -4.31 14.76 -22.90
N PHE A 124 -4.22 13.67 -23.67
CA PHE A 124 -4.68 13.62 -25.05
C PHE A 124 -6.09 13.02 -25.21
N GLY A 125 -6.74 12.66 -24.11
CA GLY A 125 -8.13 12.19 -24.06
C GLY A 125 -9.04 13.21 -23.35
N ASP A 126 -9.54 12.83 -22.19
CA ASP A 126 -10.47 13.58 -21.35
C ASP A 126 -9.83 14.69 -20.50
N CYS A 127 -8.51 14.88 -20.63
CA CYS A 127 -7.70 15.80 -19.84
C CYS A 127 -7.72 15.50 -18.33
N GLN A 128 -8.01 14.26 -17.93
CA GLN A 128 -7.98 13.83 -16.54
C GLN A 128 -6.76 12.97 -16.25
N TYR A 129 -6.29 13.03 -15.01
CA TYR A 129 -5.12 12.28 -14.56
C TYR A 129 -5.51 11.30 -13.46
N THR A 130 -5.00 10.08 -13.56
CA THR A 130 -5.32 9.02 -12.60
C THR A 130 -4.06 8.57 -11.89
N ILE A 131 -4.14 8.49 -10.56
CA ILE A 131 -3.08 7.97 -9.72
C ILE A 131 -3.35 6.48 -9.53
N GLN A 132 -2.44 5.62 -9.98
CA GLN A 132 -2.50 4.19 -9.75
C GLN A 132 -1.51 3.78 -8.66
N SER A 133 -1.90 2.79 -7.87
CA SER A 133 -1.07 2.21 -6.82
C SER A 133 -1.22 0.70 -6.79
N CYS A 134 -0.22 0.00 -6.23
CA CYS A 134 -0.33 -1.44 -6.01
C CYS A 134 -1.57 -1.76 -5.17
N LYS A 135 -2.37 -2.72 -5.63
CA LYS A 135 -3.60 -3.14 -4.95
C LYS A 135 -3.35 -4.03 -3.73
N GLN A 136 -2.09 -4.43 -3.47
CA GLN A 136 -1.71 -5.32 -2.36
C GLN A 136 -2.62 -6.57 -2.25
N CYS A 137 -2.87 -7.21 -3.40
CA CYS A 137 -3.84 -8.27 -3.58
C CYS A 137 -3.72 -9.37 -2.51
N ALA A 138 -4.85 -9.85 -2.00
CA ALA A 138 -4.88 -10.97 -1.04
C ALA A 138 -4.18 -12.23 -1.60
N GLU A 139 -4.39 -12.49 -2.89
CA GLU A 139 -3.74 -13.55 -3.66
C GLU A 139 -2.79 -12.92 -4.70
N PRO A 140 -1.53 -12.63 -4.32
CA PRO A 140 -0.59 -11.91 -5.18
C PRO A 140 -0.03 -12.81 -6.29
N ARG A 141 -0.55 -12.67 -7.51
CA ARG A 141 0.02 -13.33 -8.71
C ARG A 141 1.51 -13.03 -8.89
N CYS A 142 1.92 -11.79 -8.59
CA CYS A 142 3.31 -11.38 -8.65
C CYS A 142 4.23 -12.18 -7.72
N ALA A 143 3.76 -12.54 -6.52
CA ALA A 143 4.53 -13.37 -5.59
C ALA A 143 4.57 -14.83 -6.04
N ALA A 144 3.43 -15.36 -6.50
CA ALA A 144 3.33 -16.73 -7.02
C ALA A 144 4.24 -16.97 -8.24
N TYR A 145 4.44 -15.94 -9.06
CA TYR A 145 5.28 -16.02 -10.26
C TYR A 145 6.79 -15.80 -9.98
N CYS A 146 7.16 -15.34 -8.79
CA CYS A 146 8.56 -15.04 -8.48
C CYS A 146 9.36 -16.36 -8.29
N PRO A 147 10.34 -16.68 -9.16
CA PRO A 147 11.05 -17.97 -9.11
C PRO A 147 11.99 -18.10 -7.89
N VAL A 148 12.35 -16.97 -7.28
CA VAL A 148 13.25 -16.87 -6.13
C VAL A 148 12.50 -16.47 -4.84
N HIS A 149 11.17 -16.42 -4.90
CA HIS A 149 10.30 -16.10 -3.76
C HIS A 149 10.71 -14.83 -3.00
N ALA A 150 11.11 -13.78 -3.73
CA ALA A 150 11.55 -12.51 -3.16
C ALA A 150 10.41 -11.62 -2.66
N ILE A 151 9.14 -11.94 -2.95
CA ILE A 151 7.99 -11.14 -2.48
C ILE A 151 7.44 -11.77 -1.21
N TYR A 152 7.58 -11.06 -0.08
CA TYR A 152 7.12 -11.50 1.23
C TYR A 152 6.06 -10.54 1.79
N THR A 153 5.39 -10.95 2.87
CA THR A 153 4.51 -10.07 3.66
C THR A 153 5.31 -9.56 4.83
N ASP A 154 5.48 -8.24 4.91
CA ASP A 154 6.12 -7.56 6.02
C ASP A 154 5.29 -7.74 7.29
N GLU A 155 5.91 -8.19 8.38
CA GLU A 155 5.19 -8.57 9.60
C GLU A 155 4.67 -7.36 10.38
N GLU A 156 5.40 -6.24 10.33
CA GLU A 156 5.03 -5.02 11.04
C GLU A 156 3.88 -4.28 10.35
N THR A 157 4.01 -4.09 9.03
CA THR A 157 3.07 -3.29 8.25
C THR A 157 1.95 -4.13 7.66
N GLY A 158 2.20 -5.42 7.38
CA GLY A 158 1.32 -6.29 6.59
C GLY A 158 1.37 -6.00 5.08
N ALA A 159 2.23 -5.08 4.63
CA ALA A 159 2.41 -4.79 3.22
C ALA A 159 3.20 -5.93 2.57
N ARG A 160 2.88 -6.27 1.32
CA ARG A 160 3.81 -7.12 0.56
C ARG A 160 5.01 -6.26 0.17
N ALA A 161 6.22 -6.76 0.37
CA ALA A 161 7.47 -6.07 0.03
C ALA A 161 8.33 -6.97 -0.86
N ILE A 162 9.41 -6.41 -1.42
CA ILE A 162 10.41 -7.17 -2.17
C ILE A 162 11.67 -7.23 -1.31
N ASP A 163 12.18 -8.45 -1.12
CA ASP A 163 13.48 -8.72 -0.56
C ASP A 163 14.54 -8.42 -1.62
N ALA A 164 15.35 -7.39 -1.37
CA ALA A 164 16.36 -6.91 -2.30
C ALA A 164 17.51 -7.92 -2.49
N GLU A 165 17.84 -8.70 -1.47
CA GLU A 165 18.96 -9.67 -1.52
C GLU A 165 18.59 -10.90 -2.34
N ARG A 166 17.31 -11.30 -2.30
CA ARG A 166 16.81 -12.44 -3.08
C ARG A 166 16.43 -12.07 -4.50
N CYS A 167 16.09 -10.81 -4.76
CA CYS A 167 15.60 -10.38 -6.05
C CYS A 167 16.70 -10.46 -7.12
N ILE A 168 16.40 -11.17 -8.22
CA ILE A 168 17.32 -11.33 -9.36
C ILE A 168 16.99 -10.40 -10.54
N GLY A 169 16.08 -9.43 -10.36
CA GLY A 169 15.77 -8.44 -11.40
C GLY A 169 15.07 -8.96 -12.66
N CYS A 170 14.52 -10.18 -12.65
CA CYS A 170 14.01 -10.81 -13.88
C CYS A 170 12.72 -10.20 -14.45
N GLY A 171 12.06 -9.29 -13.73
CA GLY A 171 10.83 -8.62 -14.20
C GLY A 171 9.57 -9.50 -14.25
N GLY A 172 9.64 -10.79 -13.93
CA GLY A 172 8.46 -11.68 -14.01
C GLY A 172 7.27 -11.22 -13.15
N CYS A 173 7.53 -10.56 -12.02
CA CYS A 173 6.48 -10.00 -11.17
C CYS A 173 5.72 -8.82 -11.82
N HIS A 174 6.37 -8.06 -12.72
CA HIS A 174 5.72 -7.01 -13.52
C HIS A 174 4.71 -7.65 -14.48
N SER A 175 5.18 -8.59 -15.31
CA SER A 175 4.34 -9.27 -16.31
C SER A 175 3.19 -10.07 -15.69
N ALA A 176 3.38 -10.61 -14.50
CA ALA A 176 2.33 -11.34 -13.77
C ALA A 176 1.28 -10.41 -13.13
N CYS A 177 1.58 -9.13 -12.95
CA CYS A 177 0.68 -8.18 -12.31
C CYS A 177 -0.35 -7.65 -13.35
N PRO A 178 -1.66 -7.83 -13.14
CA PRO A 178 -2.68 -7.31 -14.05
C PRO A 178 -2.66 -5.78 -14.24
N TRP A 179 -1.99 -5.07 -13.33
CA TRP A 179 -1.86 -3.61 -13.32
C TRP A 179 -0.41 -3.16 -13.56
N ASN A 180 0.51 -4.07 -13.91
CA ASN A 180 1.90 -3.74 -14.24
C ASN A 180 2.65 -2.93 -13.15
N MET A 181 2.26 -3.10 -11.88
CA MET A 181 2.71 -2.22 -10.78
C MET A 181 4.15 -2.46 -10.30
N PRO A 182 4.68 -3.70 -10.23
CA PRO A 182 6.10 -3.89 -9.92
C PRO A 182 6.96 -3.42 -11.09
N VAL A 183 8.11 -2.80 -10.83
CA VAL A 183 9.07 -2.39 -11.87
C VAL A 183 10.46 -2.82 -11.46
N VAL A 184 11.34 -3.10 -12.41
CA VAL A 184 12.76 -3.31 -12.12
C VAL A 184 13.46 -1.96 -12.17
N ASP A 185 14.09 -1.57 -11.08
CA ASP A 185 14.92 -0.37 -11.06
C ASP A 185 16.21 -0.63 -11.85
N PRO A 186 16.47 0.09 -12.95
CA PRO A 186 17.65 -0.13 -13.78
C PRO A 186 18.96 0.24 -13.08
N LEU A 187 18.93 1.05 -12.01
CA LEU A 187 20.12 1.43 -11.26
C LEU A 187 20.57 0.33 -10.31
N THR A 188 19.63 -0.35 -9.67
CA THR A 188 19.91 -1.38 -8.65
C THR A 188 19.77 -2.80 -9.19
N GLY A 189 19.06 -2.99 -10.30
CA GLY A 189 18.68 -4.31 -10.81
C GLY A 189 17.61 -5.00 -9.95
N VAL A 190 17.05 -4.32 -8.95
CA VAL A 190 16.09 -4.88 -8.00
C VAL A 190 14.67 -4.46 -8.40
N SER A 191 13.71 -5.38 -8.27
CA SER A 191 12.32 -5.02 -8.47
C SER A 191 11.77 -4.22 -7.28
N THR A 192 10.92 -3.25 -7.57
CA THR A 192 10.28 -2.37 -6.60
C THR A 192 8.77 -2.34 -6.81
N LYS A 193 8.01 -2.19 -5.73
CA LYS A 193 6.55 -2.04 -5.74
C LYS A 193 6.08 -1.29 -4.49
N CYS A 194 4.84 -0.81 -4.49
CA CYS A 194 4.31 -0.09 -3.33
C CYS A 194 4.30 -0.96 -2.08
N ILE A 195 4.69 -0.34 -0.97
CA ILE A 195 4.67 -0.89 0.40
C ILE A 195 3.65 -0.15 1.29
N SER A 196 2.77 0.63 0.68
CA SER A 196 1.69 1.37 1.37
C SER A 196 2.16 2.33 2.48
N CYS A 197 3.34 2.94 2.34
CA CYS A 197 3.91 3.84 3.35
C CYS A 197 3.28 5.25 3.41
N GLY A 198 2.34 5.59 2.52
CA GLY A 198 1.58 6.85 2.57
C GLY A 198 2.31 8.11 2.10
N ARG A 199 3.64 8.07 1.86
CA ARG A 199 4.43 9.25 1.46
C ARG A 199 3.87 10.02 0.26
N CYS A 200 3.26 9.33 -0.69
CA CYS A 200 2.63 9.94 -1.85
C CYS A 200 1.41 10.80 -1.50
N ALA A 201 0.63 10.40 -0.49
CA ALA A 201 -0.51 11.17 0.02
C ALA A 201 -0.05 12.38 0.83
N ASP A 202 0.95 12.22 1.70
CA ASP A 202 1.51 13.33 2.51
C ASP A 202 2.01 14.51 1.66
N GLN A 203 2.39 14.23 0.40
CA GLN A 203 2.98 15.21 -0.50
C GLN A 203 2.02 15.69 -1.59
N CYS A 204 0.78 15.19 -1.60
CA CYS A 204 -0.23 15.56 -2.57
C CYS A 204 -0.90 16.87 -2.16
N PRO A 205 -0.65 18.00 -2.86
CA PRO A 205 -1.19 19.30 -2.45
C PRO A 205 -2.71 19.39 -2.60
N ASN A 206 -3.30 18.61 -3.50
CA ASN A 206 -4.73 18.64 -3.81
C ASN A 206 -5.53 17.58 -3.05
N GLY A 207 -4.87 16.71 -2.28
CA GLY A 207 -5.53 15.55 -1.65
C GLY A 207 -6.14 14.57 -2.66
N ALA A 208 -5.53 14.44 -3.84
CA ALA A 208 -5.97 13.53 -4.90
C ALA A 208 -5.68 12.06 -4.59
N ILE A 209 -4.74 11.77 -3.68
CA ILE A 209 -4.51 10.44 -3.12
C ILE A 209 -4.47 10.57 -1.60
N THR A 210 -5.23 9.72 -0.91
CA THR A 210 -5.33 9.69 0.55
C THR A 210 -5.21 8.25 1.04
N PHE A 211 -4.48 8.05 2.14
CA PHE A 211 -4.38 6.78 2.83
C PHE A 211 -5.14 6.92 4.15
N ILE A 212 -6.12 6.06 4.37
CA ILE A 212 -6.96 6.05 5.57
C ILE A 212 -6.64 4.77 6.34
N ASP A 213 -6.24 4.91 7.59
CA ASP A 213 -5.92 3.77 8.44
C ASP A 213 -7.20 3.02 8.85
N TRP A 214 -7.10 1.68 8.95
CA TRP A 214 -8.24 0.85 9.34
C TRP A 214 -8.78 1.21 10.72
N LYS A 215 -7.90 1.67 11.62
CA LYS A 215 -8.28 2.17 12.93
C LYS A 215 -9.18 3.40 12.83
N ASP A 216 -8.82 4.39 12.01
CA ASP A 216 -9.62 5.62 11.89
C ASP A 216 -11.01 5.31 11.34
N ILE A 217 -11.12 4.35 10.42
CA ILE A 217 -12.42 3.89 9.92
C ILE A 217 -13.20 3.19 11.02
N ALA A 218 -12.58 2.31 11.81
CA ALA A 218 -13.26 1.66 12.93
C ALA A 218 -13.78 2.66 13.96
N ASP A 219 -12.96 3.64 14.33
CA ASP A 219 -13.34 4.69 15.28
C ASP A 219 -14.53 5.50 14.74
N GLU A 220 -14.57 5.78 13.44
CA GLU A 220 -15.70 6.45 12.80
C GLU A 220 -16.97 5.57 12.75
N VAL A 221 -16.84 4.27 12.46
CA VAL A 221 -17.97 3.31 12.48
C VAL A 221 -18.58 3.24 13.88
N LEU A 222 -17.74 3.19 14.92
CA LEU A 222 -18.16 3.18 16.32
C LEU A 222 -18.81 4.51 16.71
N ALA A 223 -18.21 5.64 16.34
CA ALA A 223 -18.73 6.98 16.65
C ALA A 223 -20.12 7.22 16.02
N LYS A 224 -20.39 6.64 14.84
CA LYS A 224 -21.71 6.71 14.20
C LYS A 224 -22.73 5.72 14.75
N GLY A 225 -22.35 4.87 15.71
CA GLY A 225 -23.23 3.86 16.30
C GLY A 225 -23.69 2.79 15.31
N LEU A 226 -22.97 2.60 14.20
CA LEU A 226 -23.29 1.55 13.21
C LEU A 226 -23.02 0.16 13.76
N VAL A 227 -22.08 0.06 14.71
CA VAL A 227 -21.82 -1.13 15.53
C VAL A 227 -21.55 -0.69 16.96
N SER A 228 -21.88 -1.55 17.91
CA SER A 228 -21.37 -1.47 19.29
C SER A 228 -20.29 -2.51 19.47
N THR A 229 -19.25 -2.20 20.25
CA THR A 229 -18.42 -3.25 20.83
C THR A 229 -19.30 -4.01 21.81
N VAL A 230 -19.46 -5.31 21.63
CA VAL A 230 -19.98 -6.15 22.70
C VAL A 230 -18.93 -6.09 23.80
N ASP A 231 -19.27 -5.45 24.92
CA ASP A 231 -18.43 -5.51 26.11
C ASP A 231 -18.24 -6.98 26.48
N ALA A 232 -16.97 -7.37 26.72
CA ALA A 232 -16.60 -8.68 27.19
C ALA A 232 -17.03 -8.89 28.65
#